data_AF-A0A109D043-F1
#
_entry.id   AF-A0A109D043-F1
#
_cell.length_a   1.000
_cell.length_b   1.000
_cell.length_c   1.000
_cell.angle_alpha   90.00
_cell.angle_beta   90.00
_cell.angle_gamma   90.00
#
_symmetry.space_group_name_H-M   'P 1'
#
loop_
_entity.id
_entity.type
_entity.pdbx_description
1 polymer ?
#
loop_
_entity_poly.entity_id
_entity_poly.type
_entity_poly.pdbx_seq_one_letter_code
_entity_poly.pdbx_strand_id
1 'polypeptide(L)'
;MSKLETSPAPKGSWSFARPGDDRASLPEVHASIHVPKIGSWMRKLMAFAGPGYMISVGYMDPGNWATDIAGGSQFGYTLLSVIMISNLMAILLQALSARLGIATGRDLAQACRDHYSPPVRICLWLACEVAIIACDLAEVIGTAIALQLLFGIPLIGGALITALDTFLLLMLMNKGFRFLEAFVVSMLTIIALCFMAQIIAAQPPVAEILSGFIPSTEVITNREMLYVAIGIIGATVMPHNLYLHSSIVQTRAYERNDRGRKDAIKWATLDSTIALMLALFVNASILIIAAVVFHANGRTDVAEIEQAHQLLSPLLGFGLASTLFAVALLASGINSTVTATLAGQIVMEGFLRLTIPNWARRLLTRCLAIIPVVIVTWLYGNKGTAELLVLSQVILSMQLPFAVVPLVQFVSDKRKMGSFVISRWTAALAWVIAAIIIALNLKLLWDVFSGAV
;
A
#
# COMPACT_ATOMS: atom_id res chain seq x y z
N MET A 1 22.73 -27.44 8.28
CA MET A 1 22.67 -27.18 6.83
C MET A 1 22.20 -28.45 6.11
N SER A 2 20.89 -28.63 5.97
CA SER A 2 20.31 -29.66 5.10
C SER A 2 19.91 -28.96 3.80
N LYS A 3 20.45 -29.43 2.67
CA LYS A 3 20.09 -28.95 1.33
C LYS A 3 18.60 -29.26 1.12
N LEU A 4 17.75 -28.25 1.30
CA LEU A 4 16.37 -28.27 0.84
C LEU A 4 16.40 -28.39 -0.67
N GLU A 5 16.16 -29.60 -1.18
CA GLU A 5 16.03 -29.87 -2.60
C GLU A 5 14.92 -29.00 -3.18
N THR A 6 15.35 -27.96 -3.89
CA THR A 6 14.49 -27.15 -4.74
C THR A 6 14.07 -28.03 -5.90
N SER A 7 12.81 -28.48 -5.94
CA SER A 7 12.23 -28.89 -7.22
C SER A 7 11.95 -27.60 -8.00
N PRO A 8 12.74 -27.29 -9.06
CA PRO A 8 12.55 -26.06 -9.81
C PRO A 8 11.20 -26.13 -10.56
N ALA A 9 10.54 -24.98 -10.69
CA ALA A 9 9.42 -24.85 -11.63
C ALA A 9 9.85 -25.37 -13.01
N PRO A 10 8.97 -26.03 -13.79
CA PRO A 10 9.34 -26.65 -15.05
C PRO A 10 10.05 -25.63 -15.95
N LYS A 11 11.31 -25.92 -16.29
CA LYS A 11 12.29 -25.04 -16.94
C LYS A 11 11.88 -24.45 -18.31
N GLY A 12 10.68 -24.78 -18.82
CA GLY A 12 10.17 -24.34 -20.11
C GLY A 12 9.04 -23.30 -20.09
N SER A 13 8.59 -22.81 -18.92
CA SER A 13 7.45 -21.87 -18.85
C SER A 13 7.83 -20.38 -18.78
N TRP A 14 9.11 -20.05 -18.60
CA TRP A 14 9.62 -18.68 -18.52
C TRP A 14 10.49 -18.35 -19.73
N SER A 15 9.92 -17.60 -20.69
CA SER A 15 10.48 -17.38 -22.03
C SER A 15 11.86 -16.72 -22.06
N PHE A 16 12.21 -15.91 -21.05
CA PHE A 16 13.47 -15.16 -20.99
C PHE A 16 14.33 -15.53 -19.76
N ALA A 17 13.98 -16.60 -19.02
CA ALA A 17 14.80 -17.07 -17.92
C ALA A 17 16.12 -17.68 -18.44
N ARG A 18 17.27 -17.25 -17.90
CA ARG A 18 18.57 -17.84 -18.24
C ARG A 18 18.93 -18.97 -17.25
N PRO A 19 19.65 -20.01 -17.68
CA PRO A 19 20.16 -21.05 -16.77
C PRO A 19 21.20 -20.45 -15.79
N GLY A 20 21.04 -20.70 -14.49
CA GLY A 20 21.97 -20.23 -13.44
C GLY A 20 21.57 -18.91 -12.76
N ASP A 21 20.39 -18.38 -13.06
CA ASP A 21 19.92 -17.05 -12.65
C ASP A 21 18.92 -17.03 -11.48
N ASP A 22 18.80 -18.14 -10.76
CA ASP A 22 17.85 -18.33 -9.66
C ASP A 22 18.34 -17.65 -8.35
N ARG A 23 18.61 -16.34 -8.40
CA ARG A 23 18.78 -15.56 -7.16
C ARG A 23 17.43 -15.40 -6.49
N ALA A 24 17.33 -15.84 -5.24
CA ALA A 24 16.16 -15.62 -4.41
C ALA A 24 15.91 -14.12 -4.22
N SER A 25 14.64 -13.72 -4.21
CA SER A 25 14.26 -12.37 -3.82
C SER A 25 14.67 -12.08 -2.38
N LEU A 26 15.17 -10.87 -2.11
CA LEU A 26 15.68 -10.44 -0.81
C LEU A 26 16.65 -11.49 -0.20
N PRO A 27 17.80 -11.75 -0.85
CA PRO A 27 18.71 -12.83 -0.45
C PRO A 27 19.22 -12.71 0.99
N GLU A 28 19.24 -11.48 1.55
CA GLU A 28 19.65 -11.23 2.94
C GLU A 28 18.68 -11.80 3.98
N VAL A 29 17.39 -11.92 3.65
CA VAL A 29 16.32 -12.32 4.59
C VAL A 29 15.47 -13.49 4.10
N HIS A 30 15.77 -14.05 2.92
CA HIS A 30 15.07 -15.19 2.36
C HIS A 30 15.13 -16.41 3.29
N ALA A 31 13.96 -16.98 3.62
CA ALA A 31 13.82 -18.09 4.56
C ALA A 31 14.52 -17.89 5.93
N SER A 32 14.63 -16.63 6.40
CA SER A 32 15.26 -16.30 7.68
C SER A 32 14.41 -16.64 8.90
N ILE A 33 13.08 -16.61 8.77
CA ILE A 33 12.17 -16.83 9.91
C ILE A 33 11.70 -18.28 9.95
N HIS A 34 12.12 -19.00 11.00
CA HIS A 34 11.78 -20.41 11.20
C HIS A 34 10.29 -20.58 11.53
N VAL A 35 9.60 -21.40 10.73
CA VAL A 35 8.20 -21.76 10.96
C VAL A 35 8.14 -23.09 11.73
N PRO A 36 7.51 -23.14 12.92
CA PRO A 36 7.41 -24.36 13.70
C PRO A 36 6.56 -25.42 12.99
N LYS A 37 7.11 -26.62 12.81
CA LYS A 37 6.44 -27.76 12.15
C LYS A 37 5.24 -28.28 12.97
N ILE A 38 5.41 -28.32 14.30
CA ILE A 38 4.44 -28.84 15.27
C ILE A 38 4.14 -27.73 16.28
N GLY A 39 2.86 -27.43 16.49
CA GLY A 39 2.41 -26.38 17.39
C GLY A 39 0.92 -26.07 17.23
N SER A 40 0.35 -25.41 18.25
CA SER A 40 -1.04 -24.94 18.22
C SER A 40 -1.28 -23.96 17.06
N TRP A 41 -2.52 -23.88 16.60
CA TRP A 41 -2.95 -22.99 15.52
C TRP A 41 -2.46 -21.54 15.73
N MET A 42 -2.55 -21.04 16.96
CA MET A 42 -2.09 -19.70 17.35
C MET A 42 -0.57 -19.52 17.21
N ARG A 43 0.24 -20.54 17.55
CA ARG A 43 1.70 -20.48 17.44
C ARG A 43 2.17 -20.47 15.98
N LYS A 44 1.44 -21.17 15.10
CA LYS A 44 1.66 -21.12 13.65
C LYS A 44 1.26 -19.76 13.08
N LEU A 45 0.09 -19.24 13.48
CA LEU A 45 -0.36 -17.90 13.09
C LEU A 45 0.68 -16.84 13.48
N MET A 46 1.16 -16.81 14.72
CA MET A 46 2.17 -15.84 15.16
C MET A 46 3.53 -15.99 14.47
N ALA A 47 3.87 -17.17 13.94
CA ALA A 47 5.11 -17.37 13.18
C ALA A 47 4.98 -16.89 11.73
N PHE A 48 3.79 -16.99 11.14
CA PHE A 48 3.49 -16.46 9.81
C PHE A 48 3.05 -15.01 9.82
N ALA A 49 2.60 -14.48 10.96
CA ALA A 49 2.21 -13.09 11.14
C ALA A 49 3.40 -12.16 10.93
N GLY A 50 3.20 -11.11 10.16
CA GLY A 50 4.22 -10.09 9.87
C GLY A 50 4.11 -9.54 8.45
N PRO A 51 4.21 -10.37 7.40
CA PRO A 51 4.14 -9.94 6.02
C PRO A 51 2.88 -9.13 5.71
N GLY A 52 1.71 -9.62 6.12
CA GLY A 52 0.43 -8.96 5.95
C GLY A 52 0.38 -7.58 6.60
N TYR A 53 0.92 -7.47 7.82
CA TYR A 53 1.00 -6.20 8.54
C TYR A 53 1.97 -5.22 7.88
N MET A 54 3.08 -5.70 7.32
CA MET A 54 3.97 -4.83 6.54
C MET A 54 3.27 -4.27 5.30
N ILE A 55 2.37 -5.03 4.68
CA ILE A 55 1.68 -4.56 3.48
C ILE A 55 0.54 -3.62 3.82
N SER A 56 -0.23 -3.91 4.87
CA SER A 56 -1.38 -3.10 5.27
C SER A 56 -1.02 -1.65 5.58
N VAL A 57 0.25 -1.37 5.89
CA VAL A 57 0.73 -0.01 6.14
C VAL A 57 0.62 0.90 4.93
N GLY A 58 0.96 0.41 3.74
CA GLY A 58 0.84 1.25 2.54
C GLY A 58 -0.62 1.63 2.27
N TYR A 59 -1.58 0.84 2.76
CA TYR A 59 -3.01 1.13 2.66
C TYR A 59 -3.51 2.16 3.69
N MET A 60 -2.61 2.69 4.53
CA MET A 60 -2.90 3.72 5.54
C MET A 60 -1.99 4.94 5.39
N ASP A 61 -1.33 5.10 4.24
CA ASP A 61 -0.43 6.21 3.95
C ASP A 61 -1.19 7.57 3.89
N PRO A 62 -0.49 8.70 4.00
CA PRO A 62 -1.12 10.02 3.95
C PRO A 62 -1.89 10.29 2.64
N GLY A 63 -1.54 9.61 1.55
CA GLY A 63 -2.26 9.68 0.28
C GLY A 63 -3.71 9.23 0.39
N ASN A 64 -3.95 8.08 1.04
CA ASN A 64 -5.29 7.56 1.31
C ASN A 64 -6.14 8.51 2.18
N TRP A 65 -5.50 9.23 3.12
CA TRP A 65 -6.21 10.09 4.06
C TRP A 65 -6.85 11.28 3.36
N ALA A 66 -6.17 11.88 2.39
CA ALA A 66 -6.70 13.02 1.64
C ALA A 66 -8.01 12.63 0.92
N THR A 67 -8.04 11.46 0.28
CA THR A 67 -9.24 10.97 -0.41
C THR A 67 -10.36 10.58 0.55
N ASP A 68 -10.04 10.00 1.71
CA ASP A 68 -11.04 9.60 2.70
C ASP A 68 -11.66 10.82 3.41
N ILE A 69 -10.86 11.84 3.73
CA ILE A 69 -11.33 13.10 4.31
C ILE A 69 -12.24 13.82 3.33
N ALA A 70 -11.80 13.99 2.07
CA ALA A 70 -12.60 14.64 1.04
C ALA A 70 -13.90 13.88 0.77
N GLY A 71 -13.84 12.54 0.75
CA GLY A 71 -15.01 11.70 0.57
C GLY A 71 -16.03 11.85 1.69
N GLY A 72 -15.57 11.86 2.94
CA GLY A 72 -16.44 12.02 4.11
C GLY A 72 -17.01 13.42 4.25
N SER A 73 -16.20 14.45 4.00
CA SER A 73 -16.65 15.85 4.12
C SER A 73 -17.64 16.25 3.04
N GLN A 74 -17.50 15.76 1.80
CA GLN A 74 -18.36 16.12 0.67
C GLN A 74 -19.60 15.23 0.56
N PHE A 75 -19.47 13.93 0.81
CA PHE A 75 -20.51 12.94 0.49
C PHE A 75 -21.00 12.13 1.69
N GLY A 76 -20.60 12.51 2.91
CA GLY A 76 -20.97 11.82 4.14
C GLY A 76 -20.53 10.36 4.11
N TYR A 77 -21.42 9.43 4.44
CA TYR A 77 -21.10 8.01 4.57
C TYR A 77 -21.15 7.21 3.25
N THR A 78 -21.62 7.81 2.16
CA THR A 78 -21.92 7.08 0.90
C THR A 78 -20.70 6.35 0.32
N LEU A 79 -19.52 6.95 0.44
CA LEU A 79 -18.27 6.40 -0.08
C LEU A 79 -17.64 5.30 0.80
N LEU A 80 -18.22 4.96 1.96
CA LEU A 80 -17.81 3.79 2.74
C LEU A 80 -17.92 2.49 1.93
N SER A 81 -18.96 2.37 1.10
CA SER A 81 -19.14 1.25 0.18
C SER A 81 -17.96 1.13 -0.80
N VAL A 82 -17.41 2.24 -1.28
CA VAL A 82 -16.25 2.27 -2.17
C VAL A 82 -14.98 1.85 -1.44
N ILE A 83 -14.73 2.34 -0.24
CA ILE A 83 -13.59 1.90 0.61
C ILE A 83 -13.66 0.39 0.83
N MET A 84 -14.84 -0.14 1.18
CA MET A 84 -15.04 -1.58 1.39
C MET A 84 -14.76 -2.39 0.12
N ILE A 85 -15.36 -2.01 -1.01
CA ILE A 85 -15.15 -2.71 -2.29
C ILE A 85 -13.67 -2.67 -2.69
N SER A 86 -13.03 -1.51 -2.57
CA SER A 86 -11.61 -1.38 -2.89
C SER A 86 -10.73 -2.23 -1.97
N ASN A 87 -11.04 -2.30 -0.67
CA ASN A 87 -10.33 -3.16 0.25
C ASN A 87 -10.52 -4.66 -0.08
N LEU A 88 -11.72 -5.07 -0.50
CA LEU A 88 -11.95 -6.45 -0.96
C LEU A 88 -11.15 -6.76 -2.23
N MET A 89 -11.04 -5.80 -3.17
CA MET A 89 -10.17 -5.91 -4.35
C MET A 89 -8.71 -6.06 -3.93
N ALA A 90 -8.25 -5.24 -2.98
CA ALA A 90 -6.91 -5.30 -2.42
C ALA A 90 -6.62 -6.66 -1.77
N ILE A 91 -7.50 -7.17 -0.92
CA ILE A 91 -7.36 -8.48 -0.27
C ILE A 91 -7.19 -9.59 -1.31
N LEU A 92 -8.02 -9.58 -2.38
CA LEU A 92 -7.88 -10.56 -3.45
C LEU A 92 -6.53 -10.45 -4.15
N LEU A 93 -6.16 -9.25 -4.62
CA LEU A 93 -4.91 -9.03 -5.36
C LEU A 93 -3.68 -9.35 -4.51
N GLN A 94 -3.71 -9.01 -3.23
CA GLN A 94 -2.64 -9.34 -2.28
C GLN A 94 -2.55 -10.84 -2.03
N ALA A 95 -3.66 -11.54 -1.87
CA ALA A 95 -3.67 -13.00 -1.76
C ALA A 95 -3.11 -13.68 -3.03
N LEU A 96 -3.38 -13.11 -4.22
CA LEU A 96 -2.82 -13.59 -5.49
C LEU A 96 -1.31 -13.34 -5.56
N SER A 97 -0.84 -12.17 -5.12
CA SER A 97 0.58 -11.83 -5.07
C SER A 97 1.36 -12.76 -4.13
N ALA A 98 0.84 -12.97 -2.91
CA ALA A 98 1.40 -13.96 -1.98
C ALA A 98 1.48 -15.35 -2.59
N ARG A 99 0.40 -15.77 -3.26
CA ARG A 99 0.33 -17.07 -3.93
C ARG A 99 1.37 -17.21 -5.04
N LEU A 100 1.59 -16.17 -5.84
CA LEU A 100 2.64 -16.16 -6.87
C LEU A 100 4.02 -16.39 -6.23
N GLY A 101 4.36 -15.61 -5.20
CA GLY A 101 5.64 -15.71 -4.49
C GLY A 101 5.88 -17.10 -3.88
N ILE A 102 4.86 -17.65 -3.21
CA ILE A 102 4.97 -18.95 -2.54
C ILE A 102 5.02 -20.12 -3.53
N ALA A 103 4.21 -20.06 -4.59
CA ALA A 103 4.07 -21.15 -5.55
C ALA A 103 5.26 -21.22 -6.51
N THR A 104 5.71 -20.08 -7.02
CA THR A 104 6.77 -20.02 -8.05
C THR A 104 8.16 -19.87 -7.44
N GLY A 105 8.27 -19.35 -6.21
CA GLY A 105 9.55 -18.97 -5.60
C GLY A 105 10.18 -17.73 -6.25
N ARG A 106 9.39 -16.96 -7.00
CA ARG A 106 9.80 -15.73 -7.67
C ARG A 106 8.88 -14.60 -7.23
N ASP A 107 9.45 -13.43 -6.98
CA ASP A 107 8.63 -12.23 -6.81
C ASP A 107 8.01 -11.78 -8.16
N LEU A 108 7.05 -10.87 -8.10
CA LEU A 108 6.35 -10.38 -9.28
C LEU A 108 7.30 -9.67 -10.27
N ALA A 109 8.32 -8.96 -9.80
CA ALA A 109 9.28 -8.26 -10.66
C ALA A 109 10.18 -9.25 -11.41
N GLN A 110 10.67 -10.29 -10.72
CA GLN A 110 11.39 -11.42 -11.32
C GLN A 110 10.52 -12.15 -12.35
N ALA A 111 9.26 -12.44 -12.00
CA ALA A 111 8.31 -13.09 -12.91
C ALA A 111 8.05 -12.25 -14.17
N CYS A 112 7.90 -10.93 -14.03
CA CYS A 112 7.77 -10.01 -15.15
C CYS A 112 9.04 -10.00 -16.02
N ARG A 113 10.23 -9.89 -15.40
CA ARG A 113 11.52 -9.92 -16.12
C ARG A 113 11.70 -11.19 -16.94
N ASP A 114 11.33 -12.34 -16.37
CA ASP A 114 11.58 -13.64 -16.98
C ASP A 114 10.51 -14.03 -18.02
N HIS A 115 9.40 -13.29 -18.08
CA HIS A 115 8.34 -13.47 -19.07
C HIS A 115 8.37 -12.46 -20.23
N TYR A 116 8.68 -11.20 -19.95
CA TYR A 116 8.63 -10.12 -20.93
C TYR A 116 9.98 -9.84 -21.61
N SER A 117 9.92 -9.27 -22.82
CA SER A 117 11.11 -8.89 -23.58
C SER A 117 11.87 -7.73 -22.91
N PRO A 118 13.18 -7.54 -23.22
CA PRO A 118 14.01 -6.51 -22.60
C PRO A 118 13.44 -5.07 -22.66
N PRO A 119 12.80 -4.60 -23.75
CA PRO A 119 12.18 -3.29 -23.77
C PRO A 119 11.00 -3.18 -22.81
N VAL A 120 10.10 -4.16 -22.81
CA VAL A 120 8.89 -4.17 -21.98
C VAL A 120 9.25 -4.19 -20.50
N ARG A 121 10.22 -5.01 -20.10
CA ARG A 121 10.66 -5.05 -18.68
C ARG A 121 11.28 -3.71 -18.22
N ILE A 122 11.95 -2.98 -19.11
CA ILE A 122 12.54 -1.66 -18.77
C ILE A 122 11.43 -0.63 -18.61
N CYS A 123 10.43 -0.63 -19.49
CA CYS A 123 9.25 0.22 -19.33
C CYS A 123 8.49 -0.07 -18.03
N LEU A 124 8.27 -1.35 -17.70
CA LEU A 124 7.61 -1.75 -16.45
C LEU A 124 8.44 -1.32 -15.22
N TRP A 125 9.76 -1.44 -15.29
CA TRP A 125 10.65 -0.98 -14.22
C TRP A 125 10.57 0.54 -14.04
N LEU A 126 10.71 1.31 -15.11
CA LEU A 126 10.64 2.78 -15.06
C LEU A 126 9.31 3.24 -14.48
N ALA A 127 8.20 2.69 -14.95
CA ALA A 127 6.88 3.04 -14.46
C ALA A 127 6.71 2.68 -12.96
N CYS A 128 7.31 1.57 -12.51
CA CYS A 128 7.31 1.20 -11.11
C CYS A 128 8.19 2.11 -10.24
N GLU A 129 9.38 2.49 -10.73
CA GLU A 129 10.29 3.37 -10.01
C GLU A 129 9.67 4.78 -9.84
N VAL A 130 9.04 5.29 -10.89
CA VAL A 130 8.31 6.56 -10.85
C VAL A 130 7.16 6.51 -9.84
N ALA A 131 6.41 5.41 -9.77
CA ALA A 131 5.35 5.24 -8.78
C ALA A 131 5.89 5.13 -7.34
N ILE A 132 7.05 4.52 -7.13
CA ILE A 132 7.70 4.47 -5.81
C ILE A 132 8.16 5.87 -5.39
N ILE A 133 8.74 6.65 -6.30
CA ILE A 133 9.12 8.05 -6.03
C ILE A 133 7.89 8.91 -5.69
N ALA A 134 6.79 8.72 -6.43
CA ALA A 134 5.53 9.41 -6.15
C ALA A 134 4.97 9.02 -4.76
N CYS A 135 5.04 7.75 -4.39
CA CYS A 135 4.64 7.29 -3.06
C CYS A 135 5.54 7.93 -1.98
N ASP A 136 6.85 7.91 -2.18
CA ASP A 136 7.83 8.48 -1.25
C ASP A 136 7.62 10.00 -1.09
N LEU A 137 7.20 10.69 -2.15
CA LEU A 137 6.80 12.09 -2.13
C LEU A 137 5.55 12.33 -1.26
N ALA A 138 4.53 11.48 -1.36
CA ALA A 138 3.33 11.55 -0.52
C ALA A 138 3.69 11.41 0.97
N GLU A 139 4.64 10.52 1.27
CA GLU A 139 5.16 10.33 2.63
C GLU A 139 5.94 11.54 3.15
N VAL A 140 6.80 12.16 2.31
CA VAL A 140 7.51 13.40 2.70
C VAL A 140 6.50 14.46 3.07
N ILE A 141 5.49 14.67 2.22
CA ILE A 141 4.46 15.68 2.44
C ILE A 141 3.69 15.39 3.72
N GLY A 142 3.16 14.18 3.89
CA GLY A 142 2.38 13.82 5.08
C GLY A 142 3.18 13.94 6.38
N THR A 143 4.45 13.52 6.36
CA THR A 143 5.35 13.65 7.53
C THR A 143 5.68 15.12 7.79
N ALA A 144 5.93 15.93 6.76
CA ALA A 144 6.20 17.36 6.90
C ALA A 144 4.98 18.10 7.48
N ILE A 145 3.77 17.79 6.99
CA ILE A 145 2.51 18.29 7.54
C ILE A 145 2.37 17.86 9.00
N ALA A 146 2.60 16.58 9.34
CA ALA A 146 2.52 16.13 10.73
C ALA A 146 3.49 16.89 11.66
N LEU A 147 4.72 17.12 11.22
CA LEU A 147 5.72 17.89 11.97
C LEU A 147 5.32 19.37 12.13
N GLN A 148 4.71 19.95 11.10
CA GLN A 148 4.16 21.31 11.18
C GLN A 148 3.02 21.40 12.19
N LEU A 149 2.11 20.43 12.17
CA LEU A 149 0.94 20.41 13.07
C LEU A 149 1.32 20.15 14.53
N LEU A 150 2.34 19.30 14.78
CA LEU A 150 2.77 18.94 16.14
C LEU A 150 3.74 19.95 16.76
N PHE A 151 4.69 20.46 15.97
CA PHE A 151 5.82 21.23 16.48
C PHE A 151 5.92 22.65 15.91
N GLY A 152 5.00 23.04 15.01
CA GLY A 152 5.03 24.34 14.35
C GLY A 152 6.18 24.51 13.36
N ILE A 153 6.80 23.42 12.91
CA ILE A 153 7.94 23.45 11.99
C ILE A 153 7.43 23.79 10.57
N PRO A 154 8.02 24.76 9.85
CA PRO A 154 7.64 25.05 8.46
C PRO A 154 7.74 23.82 7.56
N LEU A 155 6.86 23.68 6.56
CA LEU A 155 6.82 22.52 5.65
C LEU A 155 8.18 22.17 5.03
N ILE A 156 8.95 23.17 4.58
CA ILE A 156 10.29 22.96 4.02
C ILE A 156 11.23 22.35 5.09
N GLY A 157 11.18 22.87 6.32
CA GLY A 157 11.94 22.33 7.45
C GLY A 157 11.52 20.90 7.78
N GLY A 158 10.22 20.63 7.79
CA GLY A 158 9.66 19.29 7.98
C GLY A 158 10.15 18.32 6.90
N ALA A 159 10.08 18.72 5.63
CA ALA A 159 10.55 17.92 4.48
C ALA A 159 12.06 17.65 4.53
N LEU A 160 12.87 18.57 5.02
CA LEU A 160 14.30 18.32 5.23
C LEU A 160 14.57 17.38 6.40
N ILE A 161 13.79 17.47 7.48
CA ILE A 161 13.89 16.56 8.63
C ILE A 161 13.55 15.13 8.23
N THR A 162 12.64 14.91 7.26
CA THR A 162 12.34 13.55 6.79
C THR A 162 13.57 12.86 6.20
N ALA A 163 14.58 13.57 5.70
CA ALA A 163 15.83 12.94 5.26
C ALA A 163 16.50 12.11 6.40
N LEU A 164 16.27 12.48 7.66
CA LEU A 164 16.77 11.74 8.82
C LEU A 164 16.14 10.36 8.98
N ASP A 165 14.98 10.11 8.36
CA ASP A 165 14.34 8.78 8.35
C ASP A 165 15.20 7.71 7.70
N THR A 166 16.16 8.11 6.86
CA THR A 166 17.10 7.18 6.22
C THR A 166 17.98 6.53 7.28
N PHE A 167 18.44 7.31 8.27
CA PHE A 167 19.21 6.76 9.39
C PHE A 167 18.35 5.86 10.28
N LEU A 168 17.09 6.24 10.51
CA LEU A 168 16.12 5.41 11.23
C LEU A 168 15.97 4.06 10.53
N LEU A 169 15.69 4.06 9.23
CA LEU A 169 15.52 2.85 8.43
C LEU A 169 16.75 1.94 8.51
N LEU A 170 17.96 2.51 8.36
CA LEU A 170 19.20 1.73 8.47
C LEU A 170 19.40 1.11 9.85
N MET A 171 19.07 1.86 10.90
CA MET A 171 19.11 1.34 12.26
C MET A 171 18.13 0.17 12.44
N LEU A 172 16.91 0.26 11.88
CA LEU A 172 15.94 -0.83 11.96
C LEU A 172 16.38 -2.06 11.17
N MET A 173 16.89 -1.88 9.96
CA MET A 173 17.35 -2.99 9.12
C MET A 173 18.49 -3.77 9.79
N ASN A 174 19.42 -3.09 10.46
CA ASN A 174 20.52 -3.72 11.20
C ASN A 174 20.06 -4.59 12.38
N LYS A 175 18.85 -4.35 12.93
CA LYS A 175 18.29 -5.15 14.05
C LYS A 175 17.57 -6.43 13.60
N GLY A 176 17.35 -6.61 12.30
CA GLY A 176 16.73 -7.80 11.72
C GLY A 176 15.22 -7.70 11.50
N PHE A 177 14.70 -8.62 10.67
CA PHE A 177 13.35 -8.53 10.10
C PHE A 177 12.21 -8.61 11.13
N ARG A 178 12.35 -9.39 12.20
CA ARG A 178 11.33 -9.45 13.28
C ARG A 178 11.20 -8.13 14.04
N PHE A 179 12.30 -7.40 14.21
CA PHE A 179 12.27 -6.09 14.85
C PHE A 179 11.58 -5.07 13.95
N LEU A 180 11.84 -5.14 12.64
CA LEU A 180 11.17 -4.34 11.63
C LEU A 180 9.65 -4.60 11.63
N GLU A 181 9.22 -5.86 11.58
CA GLU A 181 7.80 -6.24 11.67
C GLU A 181 7.15 -5.73 12.96
N ALA A 182 7.83 -5.87 14.12
CA ALA A 182 7.30 -5.39 15.39
C ALA A 182 7.16 -3.86 15.45
N PHE A 183 8.12 -3.12 14.88
CA PHE A 183 8.04 -1.67 14.75
C PHE A 183 6.84 -1.25 13.90
N VAL A 184 6.67 -1.90 12.74
CA VAL A 184 5.55 -1.65 11.84
C VAL A 184 4.20 -1.89 12.55
N VAL A 185 4.05 -3.03 13.23
CA VAL A 185 2.83 -3.36 13.99
C VAL A 185 2.59 -2.35 15.13
N SER A 186 3.65 -1.87 15.77
CA SER A 186 3.53 -0.82 16.81
C SER A 186 2.98 0.49 16.23
N MET A 187 3.49 0.95 15.08
CA MET A 187 2.97 2.15 14.42
C MET A 187 1.52 1.98 13.99
N LEU A 188 1.18 0.81 13.42
CA LEU A 188 -0.18 0.45 13.03
C LEU A 188 -1.15 0.50 14.22
N THR A 189 -0.71 -0.03 15.36
CA THR A 189 -1.50 -0.02 16.60
C THR A 189 -1.74 1.40 17.10
N ILE A 190 -0.73 2.27 17.04
CA ILE A 190 -0.87 3.69 17.40
C ILE A 190 -1.94 4.36 16.52
N ILE A 191 -1.85 4.20 15.19
CA ILE A 191 -2.81 4.77 14.24
C ILE A 191 -4.23 4.28 14.56
N ALA A 192 -4.40 2.97 14.72
CA ALA A 192 -5.70 2.38 15.01
C ALA A 192 -6.29 2.88 16.34
N LEU A 193 -5.48 2.99 17.40
CA LEU A 193 -5.91 3.50 18.70
C LEU A 193 -6.28 4.99 18.64
N CYS A 194 -5.52 5.80 17.92
CA CYS A 194 -5.80 7.23 17.72
C CYS A 194 -7.16 7.45 17.04
N PHE A 195 -7.47 6.68 15.98
CA PHE A 195 -8.76 6.78 15.30
C PHE A 195 -9.91 6.13 16.06
N MET A 196 -9.65 5.02 16.76
CA MET A 196 -10.63 4.41 17.67
C MET A 196 -11.08 5.41 18.74
N ALA A 197 -10.14 6.10 19.39
CA ALA A 197 -10.47 7.11 20.39
C ALA A 197 -11.33 8.25 19.81
N GLN A 198 -11.04 8.68 18.58
CA GLN A 198 -11.81 9.72 17.89
C GLN A 198 -13.22 9.26 17.50
N ILE A 199 -13.40 8.03 17.00
CA ILE A 199 -14.74 7.48 16.73
C ILE A 199 -15.58 7.42 18.01
N ILE A 200 -14.98 6.92 19.11
CA ILE A 200 -15.69 6.82 20.39
C ILE A 200 -16.13 8.21 20.87
N ALA A 201 -15.28 9.22 20.69
CA ALA A 201 -15.59 10.59 21.04
C ALA A 201 -16.64 11.23 20.10
N ALA A 202 -16.62 10.90 18.80
CA ALA A 202 -17.54 11.44 17.80
C ALA A 202 -18.97 10.87 17.90
N GLN A 203 -19.13 9.69 18.52
CA GLN A 203 -20.42 8.99 18.68
C GLN A 203 -21.30 8.97 17.41
N PRO A 204 -20.78 8.48 16.27
CA PRO A 204 -21.54 8.45 15.03
C PRO A 204 -22.78 7.55 15.12
N PRO A 205 -23.88 7.90 14.45
CA PRO A 205 -25.05 7.04 14.35
C PRO A 205 -24.70 5.75 13.59
N VAL A 206 -24.65 4.62 14.31
CA VAL A 206 -24.27 3.30 13.76
C VAL A 206 -25.15 2.90 12.57
N ALA A 207 -26.41 3.30 12.56
CA ALA A 207 -27.33 3.02 11.46
C ALA A 207 -26.87 3.65 10.13
N GLU A 208 -26.35 4.87 10.15
CA GLU A 208 -25.86 5.58 8.95
C GLU A 208 -24.51 5.04 8.48
N ILE A 209 -23.67 4.61 9.42
CA ILE A 209 -22.43 3.91 9.08
C ILE A 209 -22.75 2.61 8.32
N LEU A 210 -23.69 1.82 8.84
CA LEU A 210 -24.08 0.56 8.23
C LEU A 210 -24.78 0.76 6.87
N SER A 211 -25.58 1.80 6.71
CA SER A 211 -26.18 2.13 5.41
C SER A 211 -25.13 2.62 4.41
N GLY A 212 -24.09 3.33 4.85
CA GLY A 212 -22.98 3.77 4.00
C GLY A 212 -22.18 2.62 3.37
N PHE A 213 -22.16 1.44 3.99
CA PHE A 213 -21.54 0.24 3.39
C PHE A 213 -22.37 -0.39 2.27
N ILE A 214 -23.63 0.02 2.10
CA ILE A 214 -24.49 -0.45 1.01
C ILE A 214 -24.16 0.38 -0.25
N PRO A 215 -23.77 -0.25 -1.37
CA PRO A 215 -23.45 0.48 -2.60
C PRO A 215 -24.64 1.28 -3.12
N SER A 216 -24.43 2.58 -3.40
CA SER A 216 -25.42 3.43 -4.05
C SER A 216 -25.09 3.63 -5.53
N THR A 217 -26.11 3.79 -6.36
CA THR A 217 -25.94 4.11 -7.79
C THR A 217 -25.43 5.53 -8.02
N GLU A 218 -25.57 6.40 -7.02
CA GLU A 218 -25.13 7.79 -7.06
C GLU A 218 -23.62 7.94 -7.25
N VAL A 219 -22.83 6.97 -6.77
CA VAL A 219 -21.37 6.92 -6.95
C VAL A 219 -20.98 6.94 -8.43
N ILE A 220 -21.81 6.38 -9.31
CA ILE A 220 -21.52 6.27 -10.75
C ILE A 220 -22.18 7.41 -11.53
N THR A 221 -23.31 7.95 -11.06
CA THR A 221 -24.04 9.02 -11.76
C THR A 221 -23.48 10.41 -11.48
N ASN A 222 -22.97 10.66 -10.27
CA ASN A 222 -22.38 11.94 -9.89
C ASN A 222 -20.89 11.97 -10.26
N ARG A 223 -20.48 12.96 -11.08
CA ARG A 223 -19.11 13.07 -11.60
C ARG A 223 -18.08 13.39 -10.51
N GLU A 224 -18.42 14.23 -9.53
CA GLU A 224 -17.52 14.58 -8.43
C GLU A 224 -17.36 13.39 -7.47
N MET A 225 -18.47 12.71 -7.15
CA MET A 225 -18.44 11.51 -6.31
C MET A 225 -17.66 10.37 -6.99
N LEU A 226 -17.83 10.21 -8.30
CA LEU A 226 -17.06 9.24 -9.09
C LEU A 226 -15.56 9.58 -9.08
N TYR A 227 -15.19 10.86 -9.18
CA TYR A 227 -13.79 11.28 -9.11
C TYR A 227 -13.14 10.91 -7.78
N VAL A 228 -13.80 11.23 -6.65
CA VAL A 228 -13.30 10.85 -5.32
C VAL A 228 -13.29 9.32 -5.15
N ALA A 229 -14.30 8.61 -5.65
CA ALA A 229 -14.34 7.15 -5.63
C ALA A 229 -13.18 6.51 -6.41
N ILE A 230 -12.83 7.06 -7.58
CA ILE A 230 -11.65 6.62 -8.34
C ILE A 230 -10.37 6.90 -7.54
N GLY A 231 -10.28 8.08 -6.90
CA GLY A 231 -9.19 8.43 -6.00
C GLY A 231 -9.01 7.41 -4.87
N ILE A 232 -10.10 7.07 -4.16
CA ILE A 232 -10.10 6.06 -3.10
C ILE A 232 -9.58 4.72 -3.64
N ILE A 233 -10.09 4.24 -4.77
CA ILE A 233 -9.67 2.95 -5.36
C ILE A 233 -8.18 2.96 -5.75
N GLY A 234 -7.73 4.05 -6.37
CA GLY A 234 -6.33 4.21 -6.79
C GLY A 234 -5.36 4.30 -5.61
N ALA A 235 -5.73 5.03 -4.56
CA ALA A 235 -4.92 5.20 -3.36
C ALA A 235 -4.86 3.91 -2.52
N THR A 236 -5.95 3.14 -2.46
CA THR A 236 -5.94 1.88 -1.72
C THR A 236 -5.11 0.82 -2.45
N VAL A 237 -5.36 0.54 -3.73
CA VAL A 237 -4.62 -0.55 -4.40
C VAL A 237 -3.26 -0.06 -4.89
N MET A 238 -2.25 -0.13 -4.02
CA MET A 238 -0.89 0.28 -4.38
C MET A 238 -0.12 -0.78 -5.20
N PRO A 239 0.44 -0.44 -6.37
CA PRO A 239 1.17 -1.40 -7.20
C PRO A 239 2.45 -1.93 -6.54
N HIS A 240 3.22 -1.06 -5.89
CA HIS A 240 4.49 -1.46 -5.26
C HIS A 240 4.27 -2.48 -4.14
N ASN A 241 3.12 -2.46 -3.46
CA ASN A 241 2.74 -3.44 -2.45
C ASN A 241 2.49 -4.84 -3.03
N LEU A 242 2.07 -4.94 -4.30
CA LEU A 242 1.97 -6.24 -4.97
C LEU A 242 3.36 -6.85 -5.17
N TYR A 243 4.36 -6.07 -5.56
CA TYR A 243 5.74 -6.54 -5.65
C TYR A 243 6.29 -6.90 -4.26
N LEU A 244 6.06 -6.03 -3.26
CA LEU A 244 6.46 -6.23 -1.88
C LEU A 244 5.94 -7.54 -1.30
N HIS A 245 4.63 -7.79 -1.40
CA HIS A 245 4.01 -8.98 -0.82
C HIS A 245 4.53 -10.27 -1.44
N SER A 246 4.69 -10.31 -2.77
CA SER A 246 5.21 -11.49 -3.48
C SER A 246 6.63 -11.87 -3.02
N SER A 247 7.38 -10.92 -2.48
CA SER A 247 8.72 -11.12 -1.96
C SER A 247 8.74 -11.43 -0.45
N ILE A 248 8.05 -10.63 0.38
CA ILE A 248 8.12 -10.77 1.84
C ILE A 248 7.59 -12.13 2.30
N VAL A 249 6.60 -12.72 1.63
CA VAL A 249 6.13 -14.08 1.98
C VAL A 249 7.21 -15.15 1.87
N GLN A 250 8.28 -14.89 1.10
CA GLN A 250 9.41 -15.79 0.93
C GLN A 250 10.44 -15.70 2.07
N THR A 251 10.30 -14.74 2.99
CA THR A 251 11.11 -14.66 4.24
C THR A 251 10.82 -15.82 5.19
N ARG A 252 9.64 -16.43 5.10
CA ARG A 252 9.23 -17.54 5.95
C ARG A 252 9.83 -18.86 5.46
N ALA A 253 10.50 -19.59 6.36
CA ALA A 253 11.06 -20.90 6.08
C ALA A 253 9.99 -22.00 6.20
N TYR A 254 9.22 -22.21 5.14
CA TYR A 254 8.27 -23.31 5.02
C TYR A 254 8.80 -24.46 4.15
N GLU A 255 8.21 -25.66 4.29
CA GLU A 255 8.61 -26.82 3.49
C GLU A 255 8.25 -26.60 2.01
N ARG A 256 9.23 -26.80 1.11
CA ARG A 256 9.05 -26.54 -0.33
C ARG A 256 8.33 -27.66 -1.09
N ASN A 257 7.65 -28.56 -0.36
CA ASN A 257 6.75 -29.58 -0.88
C ASN A 257 5.34 -28.99 -1.13
N ASP A 258 4.49 -29.74 -1.83
CA ASP A 258 3.14 -29.27 -2.18
C ASP A 258 2.27 -28.97 -0.96
N ARG A 259 2.39 -29.77 0.12
CA ARG A 259 1.62 -29.56 1.36
C ARG A 259 2.05 -28.28 2.07
N GLY A 260 3.34 -28.06 2.23
CA GLY A 260 3.92 -26.88 2.87
C GLY A 260 3.63 -25.60 2.11
N ARG A 261 3.65 -25.63 0.77
CA ARG A 261 3.22 -24.49 -0.07
C ARG A 261 1.73 -24.19 0.11
N LYS A 262 0.85 -25.20 0.16
CA LYS A 262 -0.60 -24.99 0.41
C LYS A 262 -0.84 -24.36 1.77
N ASP A 263 -0.17 -24.85 2.81
CA ASP A 263 -0.27 -24.29 4.16
C ASP A 263 0.26 -22.85 4.20
N ALA A 264 1.42 -22.59 3.59
CA ALA A 264 1.98 -21.25 3.50
C ALA A 264 1.04 -20.26 2.79
N ILE A 265 0.41 -20.66 1.68
CA ILE A 265 -0.58 -19.83 0.98
C ILE A 265 -1.77 -19.53 1.90
N LYS A 266 -2.28 -20.53 2.62
CA LYS A 266 -3.40 -20.35 3.55
C LYS A 266 -3.06 -19.35 4.66
N TRP A 267 -1.90 -19.50 5.27
CA TRP A 267 -1.46 -18.61 6.36
C TRP A 267 -1.15 -17.20 5.88
N ALA A 268 -0.44 -17.06 4.75
CA ALA A 268 -0.17 -15.75 4.16
C ALA A 268 -1.44 -15.01 3.77
N THR A 269 -2.43 -15.73 3.18
CA THR A 269 -3.73 -15.15 2.85
C THR A 269 -4.48 -14.69 4.11
N LEU A 270 -4.47 -15.50 5.18
CA LEU A 270 -5.14 -15.14 6.43
C LEU A 270 -4.48 -13.93 7.10
N ASP A 271 -3.15 -13.91 7.16
CA ASP A 271 -2.37 -12.80 7.71
C ASP A 271 -2.65 -11.50 6.97
N SER A 272 -2.56 -11.50 5.64
CA SER A 272 -2.86 -10.32 4.83
C SER A 272 -4.32 -9.89 4.92
N THR A 273 -5.26 -10.83 5.01
CA THR A 273 -6.69 -10.51 5.15
C THR A 273 -6.96 -9.79 6.47
N ILE A 274 -6.42 -10.30 7.59
CA ILE A 274 -6.60 -9.67 8.90
C ILE A 274 -5.98 -8.27 8.91
N ALA A 275 -4.76 -8.13 8.38
CA ALA A 275 -4.07 -6.86 8.33
C ALA A 275 -4.79 -5.82 7.45
N LEU A 276 -5.31 -6.22 6.29
CA LEU A 276 -6.08 -5.33 5.41
C LEU A 276 -7.48 -5.00 5.95
N MET A 277 -8.08 -5.87 6.77
CA MET A 277 -9.30 -5.49 7.50
C MET A 277 -9.02 -4.40 8.55
N LEU A 278 -7.83 -4.38 9.14
CA LEU A 278 -7.40 -3.27 9.99
C LEU A 278 -7.16 -1.99 9.18
N ALA A 279 -6.63 -2.08 7.96
CA ALA A 279 -6.55 -0.95 7.01
C ALA A 279 -7.93 -0.38 6.68
N LEU A 280 -8.90 -1.24 6.37
CA LEU A 280 -10.29 -0.84 6.18
C LEU A 280 -10.86 -0.13 7.41
N PHE A 281 -10.58 -0.62 8.62
CA PHE A 281 -11.02 0.04 9.84
C PHE A 281 -10.48 1.48 9.92
N VAL A 282 -9.19 1.69 9.64
CA VAL A 282 -8.57 3.03 9.67
C VAL A 282 -9.17 3.94 8.60
N ASN A 283 -9.25 3.50 7.35
CA ASN A 283 -9.77 4.31 6.24
C ASN A 283 -11.26 4.64 6.43
N ALA A 284 -12.06 3.66 6.84
CA ALA A 284 -13.45 3.90 7.22
C ALA A 284 -13.57 4.87 8.40
N SER A 285 -12.65 4.79 9.38
CA SER A 285 -12.65 5.71 10.53
C SER A 285 -12.40 7.15 10.10
N ILE A 286 -11.43 7.38 9.23
CA ILE A 286 -11.11 8.71 8.70
C ILE A 286 -12.34 9.30 8.00
N LEU A 287 -12.97 8.52 7.12
CA LEU A 287 -14.16 8.96 6.39
C LEU A 287 -15.36 9.23 7.32
N ILE A 288 -15.63 8.33 8.27
CA ILE A 288 -16.70 8.51 9.27
C ILE A 288 -16.48 9.78 10.08
N ILE A 289 -15.26 10.02 10.56
CA ILE A 289 -14.93 11.22 11.33
C ILE A 289 -15.13 12.46 10.46
N ALA A 290 -14.67 12.45 9.21
CA ALA A 290 -14.89 13.57 8.29
C ALA A 290 -16.38 13.82 8.02
N ALA A 291 -17.20 12.78 7.89
CA ALA A 291 -18.63 12.89 7.71
C ALA A 291 -19.35 13.49 8.94
N VAL A 292 -19.05 13.00 10.14
CA VAL A 292 -19.67 13.48 11.38
C VAL A 292 -19.23 14.91 11.69
N VAL A 293 -17.94 15.19 11.53
CA VAL A 293 -17.34 16.44 12.00
C VAL A 293 -17.53 17.55 10.97
N PHE A 294 -17.35 17.28 9.67
CA PHE A 294 -17.36 18.31 8.63
C PHE A 294 -18.68 18.34 7.87
N HIS A 295 -19.12 17.22 7.31
CA HIS A 295 -20.34 17.17 6.49
C HIS A 295 -21.59 17.51 7.31
N ALA A 296 -21.74 16.96 8.52
CA ALA A 296 -22.89 17.29 9.38
C ALA A 296 -22.91 18.75 9.86
N ASN A 297 -21.76 19.43 9.88
CA ASN A 297 -21.63 20.85 10.19
C ASN A 297 -21.69 21.74 8.93
N GLY A 298 -22.04 21.19 7.76
CA GLY A 298 -22.17 21.93 6.49
C GLY A 298 -20.84 22.35 5.86
N ARG A 299 -19.71 21.78 6.31
CA ARG A 299 -18.37 22.05 5.76
C ARG A 299 -17.98 20.98 4.74
N THR A 300 -18.40 21.19 3.50
CA THR A 300 -18.07 20.32 2.37
C THR A 300 -16.78 20.72 1.65
N ASP A 301 -16.17 21.84 2.05
CA ASP A 301 -14.94 22.40 1.48
C ASP A 301 -13.65 21.78 2.03
N VAL A 302 -13.75 20.93 3.07
CA VAL A 302 -12.59 20.35 3.75
C VAL A 302 -12.04 19.16 2.96
N ALA A 303 -11.01 19.41 2.15
CA ALA A 303 -10.28 18.37 1.42
C ALA A 303 -8.83 18.19 1.91
N GLU A 304 -8.27 19.21 2.57
CA GLU A 304 -6.87 19.23 2.97
C GLU A 304 -6.65 18.70 4.39
N ILE A 305 -5.56 17.96 4.59
CA ILE A 305 -5.16 17.38 5.89
C ILE A 305 -4.95 18.48 6.95
N GLU A 306 -4.37 19.63 6.56
CA GLU A 306 -4.16 20.77 7.45
C GLU A 306 -5.48 21.36 7.96
N GLN A 307 -6.45 21.53 7.05
CA GLN A 307 -7.77 22.05 7.38
C GLN A 307 -8.53 21.08 8.29
N ALA A 308 -8.47 19.77 7.98
CA ALA A 308 -9.05 18.74 8.82
C ALA A 308 -8.51 18.82 10.25
N HIS A 309 -7.18 18.91 10.44
CA HIS A 309 -6.58 19.04 11.76
C HIS A 309 -7.06 20.27 12.53
N GLN A 310 -7.13 21.45 11.89
CA GLN A 310 -7.54 22.69 12.56
C GLN A 310 -9.00 22.65 13.02
N LEU A 311 -9.86 21.99 12.25
CA LEU A 311 -11.29 21.94 12.50
C LEU A 311 -11.70 20.77 13.39
N LEU A 312 -10.86 19.74 13.52
CA LEU A 312 -11.18 18.51 14.23
C LEU A 312 -11.45 18.74 15.73
N SER A 313 -10.52 19.30 16.49
CA SER A 313 -10.73 19.54 17.94
C SER A 313 -11.92 20.46 18.25
N PRO A 314 -12.10 21.61 17.55
CA PRO A 314 -13.25 22.50 17.80
C PRO A 314 -14.61 21.85 17.53
N LEU A 315 -14.73 21.10 16.43
CA LEU A 315 -16.01 20.54 15.99
C LEU A 315 -16.33 19.21 16.67
N LEU A 316 -15.32 18.43 17.03
CA LEU A 316 -15.48 17.17 17.77
C LEU A 316 -15.67 17.42 19.28
N GLY A 317 -15.29 18.61 19.78
CA GLY A 317 -15.39 18.95 21.20
C GLY A 317 -14.36 18.23 22.08
N PHE A 318 -13.36 17.60 21.46
CA PHE A 318 -12.29 16.84 22.13
C PHE A 318 -10.94 17.51 21.86
N GLY A 319 -10.39 18.19 22.86
CA GLY A 319 -9.17 19.00 22.70
C GLY A 319 -7.94 18.22 22.21
N LEU A 320 -7.91 16.90 22.42
CA LEU A 320 -6.83 16.02 21.95
C LEU A 320 -7.07 15.43 20.54
N ALA A 321 -8.18 15.74 19.87
CA ALA A 321 -8.49 15.13 18.57
C ALA A 321 -7.43 15.49 17.52
N SER A 322 -7.11 16.78 17.39
CA SER A 322 -6.08 17.28 16.47
C SER A 322 -4.70 16.69 16.77
N THR A 323 -4.32 16.55 18.05
CA THR A 323 -3.01 15.98 18.41
C THR A 323 -2.94 14.48 18.11
N LEU A 324 -3.99 13.71 18.41
CA LEU A 324 -4.06 12.29 18.04
C LEU A 324 -4.01 12.09 16.52
N PHE A 325 -4.69 12.95 15.77
CA PHE A 325 -4.66 12.94 14.31
C PHE A 325 -3.25 13.20 13.77
N ALA A 326 -2.55 14.21 14.28
CA ALA A 326 -1.19 14.52 13.83
C ALA A 326 -0.16 13.46 14.25
N VAL A 327 -0.31 12.84 15.43
CA VAL A 327 0.51 11.69 15.86
C VAL A 327 0.29 10.49 14.94
N ALA A 328 -0.97 10.19 14.60
CA ALA A 328 -1.29 9.10 13.68
C ALA A 328 -0.74 9.38 12.27
N LEU A 329 -0.80 10.63 11.80
CA LEU A 329 -0.24 11.04 10.51
C LEU A 329 1.29 10.87 10.48
N LEU A 330 1.97 11.25 11.56
CA LEU A 330 3.42 11.05 11.70
C LEU A 330 3.78 9.56 11.70
N ALA A 331 3.03 8.75 12.45
CA ALA A 331 3.22 7.31 12.51
C ALA A 331 3.00 6.66 11.14
N SER A 332 2.00 7.10 10.37
CA SER A 332 1.73 6.63 9.01
C SER A 332 2.90 6.94 8.06
N GLY A 333 3.37 8.19 8.02
CA GLY A 333 4.47 8.60 7.14
C GLY A 333 5.78 7.85 7.41
N ILE A 334 6.16 7.68 8.68
CA ILE A 334 7.37 6.93 9.08
C ILE A 334 7.25 5.45 8.69
N ASN A 335 6.06 4.88 8.77
CA ASN A 335 5.84 3.46 8.54
C ASN A 335 5.91 3.11 7.05
N SER A 336 5.30 3.94 6.19
CA SER A 336 5.30 3.73 4.73
C SER A 336 6.71 3.79 4.11
N THR A 337 7.60 4.56 4.74
CA THR A 337 9.02 4.65 4.37
C THR A 337 9.74 3.29 4.36
N VAL A 338 9.42 2.42 5.33
CA VAL A 338 9.99 1.07 5.41
C VAL A 338 9.56 0.25 4.19
N THR A 339 8.28 0.31 3.85
CA THR A 339 7.69 -0.49 2.78
C THR A 339 8.11 -0.01 1.40
N ALA A 340 8.17 1.31 1.18
CA ALA A 340 8.63 1.89 -0.08
C ALA A 340 10.08 1.49 -0.40
N THR A 341 10.96 1.52 0.61
CA THR A 341 12.38 1.16 0.44
C THR A 341 12.56 -0.31 0.06
N LEU A 342 11.85 -1.21 0.75
CA LEU A 342 11.88 -2.64 0.44
C LEU A 342 11.28 -2.93 -0.94
N ALA A 343 10.17 -2.28 -1.29
CA ALA A 343 9.54 -2.44 -2.60
C ALA A 343 10.49 -1.99 -3.72
N GLY A 344 11.18 -0.86 -3.55
CA GLY A 344 12.21 -0.40 -4.49
C GLY A 344 13.39 -1.39 -4.62
N GLN A 345 13.79 -2.04 -3.52
CA GLN A 345 14.78 -3.12 -3.56
C GLN A 345 14.33 -4.27 -4.44
N ILE A 346 13.14 -4.78 -4.19
CA ILE A 346 12.56 -5.91 -4.91
C ILE A 346 12.40 -5.58 -6.39
N VAL A 347 11.90 -4.38 -6.71
CA VAL A 347 11.65 -3.94 -8.08
C VAL A 347 12.96 -3.84 -8.87
N MET A 348 13.99 -3.19 -8.33
CA MET A 348 15.25 -3.02 -9.06
C MET A 348 16.05 -4.34 -9.17
N GLU A 349 16.13 -5.13 -8.10
CA GLU A 349 16.82 -6.42 -8.14
C GLU A 349 16.07 -7.41 -9.03
N GLY A 350 14.73 -7.38 -8.97
CA GLY A 350 13.85 -8.20 -9.77
C GLY A 350 13.95 -7.89 -11.26
N PHE A 351 13.74 -6.63 -11.65
CA PHE A 351 13.75 -6.20 -13.07
C PHE A 351 15.16 -6.04 -13.66
N LEU A 352 16.06 -5.35 -12.97
CA LEU A 352 17.38 -4.96 -13.49
C LEU A 352 18.55 -5.80 -12.97
N ARG A 353 18.37 -6.54 -11.86
CA ARG A 353 19.46 -7.26 -11.15
C ARG A 353 20.57 -6.36 -10.66
N LEU A 354 20.24 -5.11 -10.45
CA LEU A 354 21.16 -4.13 -9.91
C LEU A 354 21.02 -4.20 -8.38
N THR A 355 22.13 -4.43 -7.68
CA THR A 355 22.18 -4.46 -6.22
C THR A 355 22.84 -3.18 -5.73
N ILE A 356 22.02 -2.22 -5.26
CA ILE A 356 22.49 -1.01 -4.58
C ILE A 356 22.25 -1.21 -3.08
N PRO A 357 23.17 -0.81 -2.20
CA PRO A 357 22.92 -0.88 -0.77
C PRO A 357 21.71 -0.01 -0.40
N ASN A 358 20.91 -0.50 0.55
CA ASN A 358 19.63 0.12 0.91
C ASN A 358 19.74 1.58 1.35
N TRP A 359 20.85 1.98 2.00
CA TRP A 359 21.11 3.38 2.36
C TRP A 359 21.22 4.29 1.14
N ALA A 360 21.93 3.85 0.10
CA ALA A 360 22.19 4.66 -1.08
C ALA A 360 20.94 4.78 -1.94
N ARG A 361 20.15 3.70 -2.06
CA ARG A 361 18.82 3.79 -2.68
C ARG A 361 17.97 4.77 -1.91
N ARG A 362 17.88 4.61 -0.58
CA ARG A 362 16.98 5.41 0.23
C ARG A 362 17.30 6.90 0.12
N LEU A 363 18.59 7.27 0.19
CA LEU A 363 19.01 8.64 -0.05
C LEU A 363 18.64 9.12 -1.46
N LEU A 364 18.85 8.30 -2.49
CA LEU A 364 18.50 8.65 -3.86
C LEU A 364 17.00 8.92 -4.04
N THR A 365 16.14 7.97 -3.63
CA THR A 365 14.68 8.12 -3.76
C THR A 365 14.17 9.27 -2.91
N ARG A 366 14.71 9.43 -1.69
CA ARG A 366 14.35 10.52 -0.79
C ARG A 366 14.77 11.88 -1.34
N CYS A 367 15.95 12.00 -1.96
CA CYS A 367 16.34 13.22 -2.67
C CYS A 367 15.41 13.52 -3.85
N LEU A 368 15.08 12.52 -4.66
CA LEU A 368 14.14 12.67 -5.79
C LEU A 368 12.72 13.04 -5.34
N ALA A 369 12.32 12.65 -4.14
CA ALA A 369 11.04 13.03 -3.53
C ALA A 369 11.07 14.42 -2.87
N ILE A 370 12.11 14.76 -2.12
CA ILE A 370 12.22 16.05 -1.40
C ILE A 370 12.38 17.23 -2.37
N ILE A 371 13.15 17.08 -3.45
CA ILE A 371 13.45 18.20 -4.36
C ILE A 371 12.15 18.82 -4.95
N PRO A 372 11.22 18.05 -5.54
CA PRO A 372 9.93 18.59 -6.00
C PRO A 372 9.13 19.23 -4.87
N VAL A 373 9.08 18.61 -3.67
CA VAL A 373 8.34 19.14 -2.52
C VAL A 373 8.86 20.50 -2.10
N VAL A 374 10.18 20.66 -1.98
CA VAL A 374 10.80 21.93 -1.59
C VAL A 374 10.57 23.01 -2.65
N ILE A 375 10.74 22.68 -3.93
CA ILE A 375 10.55 23.64 -5.03
C ILE A 375 9.09 24.10 -5.09
N VAL A 376 8.13 23.18 -5.06
CA VAL A 376 6.71 23.50 -5.14
C VAL A 376 6.25 24.27 -3.90
N THR A 377 6.69 23.87 -2.70
CA THR A 377 6.36 24.60 -1.46
C THR A 377 6.93 26.01 -1.48
N TRP A 378 8.14 26.20 -2.02
CA TRP A 378 8.77 27.53 -2.12
C TRP A 378 8.06 28.45 -3.12
N LEU A 379 7.61 27.92 -4.26
CA LEU A 379 6.95 28.69 -5.32
C LEU A 379 5.45 28.93 -5.06
N TYR A 380 4.73 27.92 -4.56
CA TYR A 380 3.27 27.88 -4.53
C TYR A 380 2.68 27.70 -3.13
N GLY A 381 3.51 27.56 -2.09
CA GLY A 381 3.07 27.39 -0.71
C GLY A 381 2.30 26.08 -0.46
N ASN A 382 1.51 26.05 0.62
CA ASN A 382 0.81 24.83 1.07
C ASN A 382 -0.17 24.27 0.02
N LYS A 383 -0.84 25.13 -0.73
CA LYS A 383 -1.79 24.72 -1.78
C LYS A 383 -1.11 23.89 -2.87
N GLY A 384 0.05 24.35 -3.36
CA GLY A 384 0.82 23.59 -4.34
C GLY A 384 1.30 22.24 -3.79
N THR A 385 1.61 22.17 -2.50
CA THR A 385 2.00 20.92 -1.84
C THR A 385 0.82 19.94 -1.74
N ALA A 386 -0.39 20.42 -1.48
CA ALA A 386 -1.60 19.59 -1.49
C ALA A 386 -1.92 19.06 -2.91
N GLU A 387 -1.80 19.91 -3.94
CA GLU A 387 -1.96 19.47 -5.34
C GLU A 387 -0.90 18.44 -5.73
N LEU A 388 0.34 18.61 -5.27
CA LEU A 388 1.43 17.67 -5.49
C LEU A 388 1.16 16.31 -4.82
N LEU A 389 0.54 16.32 -3.62
CA LEU A 389 0.07 15.11 -2.96
C LEU A 389 -0.99 14.40 -3.82
N VAL A 390 -1.97 15.10 -4.37
CA VAL A 390 -2.98 14.50 -5.25
C VAL A 390 -2.35 13.94 -6.53
N LEU A 391 -1.44 14.69 -7.16
CA LEU A 391 -0.71 14.26 -8.36
C LEU A 391 0.05 12.94 -8.11
N SER A 392 0.64 12.78 -6.93
CA SER A 392 1.33 11.52 -6.58
C SER A 392 0.39 10.32 -6.67
N GLN A 393 -0.85 10.46 -6.20
CA GLN A 393 -1.85 9.38 -6.23
C GLN A 393 -2.29 9.05 -7.65
N VAL A 394 -2.39 10.06 -8.52
CA VAL A 394 -2.66 9.84 -9.94
C VAL A 394 -1.57 8.99 -10.58
N ILE A 395 -0.29 9.29 -10.31
CA ILE A 395 0.84 8.52 -10.82
C ILE A 395 0.79 7.07 -10.32
N LEU A 396 0.47 6.84 -9.04
CA LEU A 396 0.31 5.49 -8.48
C LEU A 396 -0.81 4.72 -9.17
N SER A 397 -1.96 5.36 -9.38
CA SER A 397 -3.11 4.77 -10.04
C SER A 397 -2.75 4.37 -11.48
N MET A 398 -2.07 5.25 -12.22
CA MET A 398 -1.63 4.96 -13.59
C MET A 398 -0.68 3.77 -13.69
N GLN A 399 0.14 3.51 -12.66
CA GLN A 399 1.03 2.37 -12.62
C GLN A 399 0.31 1.05 -12.29
N LEU A 400 -0.86 1.11 -11.66
CA LEU A 400 -1.55 -0.07 -11.13
C LEU A 400 -1.87 -1.15 -12.18
N PRO A 401 -2.41 -0.82 -13.38
CA PRO A 401 -2.64 -1.80 -14.43
C PRO A 401 -1.40 -2.62 -14.82
N PHE A 402 -0.23 -1.98 -14.83
CA PHE A 402 1.04 -2.61 -15.20
C PHE A 402 1.55 -3.61 -14.17
N ALA A 403 1.04 -3.58 -12.94
CA ALA A 403 1.31 -4.59 -11.91
C ALA A 403 0.21 -5.66 -11.85
N VAL A 404 -1.06 -5.26 -11.94
CA VAL A 404 -2.22 -6.15 -11.81
C VAL A 404 -2.32 -7.11 -12.99
N VAL A 405 -2.16 -6.63 -14.23
CA VAL A 405 -2.32 -7.47 -15.43
C VAL A 405 -1.30 -8.61 -15.45
N PRO A 406 0.03 -8.38 -15.27
CA PRO A 406 0.99 -9.47 -15.17
C PRO A 406 0.69 -10.42 -14.01
N LEU A 407 0.30 -9.89 -12.85
CA LEU A 407 -0.05 -10.72 -11.70
C LEU A 407 -1.16 -11.71 -12.07
N VAL A 408 -2.31 -11.22 -12.56
CA VAL A 408 -3.47 -12.04 -12.92
C VAL A 408 -3.13 -13.05 -14.03
N GLN A 409 -2.34 -12.61 -15.02
CA GLN A 409 -1.86 -13.48 -16.09
C GLN A 409 -1.02 -14.64 -15.54
N PHE A 410 -0.09 -14.37 -14.63
CA PHE A 410 0.83 -15.40 -14.11
C PHE A 410 0.13 -16.38 -13.19
N VAL A 411 -0.76 -15.91 -12.31
CA VAL A 411 -1.46 -16.80 -11.38
C VAL A 411 -2.53 -17.66 -12.08
N SER A 412 -2.97 -17.26 -13.27
CA SER A 412 -3.89 -18.02 -14.13
C SER A 412 -3.20 -19.04 -15.05
N ASP A 413 -1.89 -18.96 -15.21
CA ASP A 413 -1.13 -19.84 -16.10
C ASP A 413 -0.72 -21.15 -15.40
N LYS A 414 -1.33 -22.27 -15.83
CA LYS A 414 -1.03 -23.61 -15.31
C LYS A 414 0.43 -24.02 -15.54
N ARG A 415 1.10 -23.52 -16.58
CA ARG A 415 2.51 -23.85 -16.88
C ARG A 415 3.46 -23.21 -15.86
N LYS A 416 3.08 -22.06 -15.29
CA LYS A 416 3.87 -21.32 -14.29
C LYS A 416 3.52 -21.77 -12.87
N MET A 417 2.23 -21.90 -12.57
CA MET A 417 1.74 -22.18 -11.21
C MET A 417 1.66 -23.67 -10.86
N GLY A 418 1.66 -24.57 -11.86
CA GLY A 418 1.51 -26.01 -11.63
C GLY A 418 0.20 -26.35 -10.92
N SER A 419 0.29 -27.04 -9.78
CA SER A 419 -0.87 -27.43 -8.95
C SER A 419 -1.49 -26.26 -8.17
N PHE A 420 -0.85 -25.09 -8.16
CA PHE A 420 -1.28 -23.89 -7.41
C PHE A 420 -1.99 -22.85 -8.28
N VAL A 421 -2.33 -23.21 -9.52
CA VAL A 421 -3.12 -22.34 -10.41
C VAL A 421 -4.45 -21.98 -9.75
N ILE A 422 -4.90 -20.75 -9.96
CA ILE A 422 -6.16 -20.28 -9.37
C ILE A 422 -7.37 -20.91 -10.06
N SER A 423 -8.51 -20.94 -9.35
CA SER A 423 -9.75 -21.48 -9.92
C SER A 423 -10.28 -20.54 -11.01
N ARG A 424 -11.06 -21.07 -11.96
CA ARG A 424 -11.64 -20.28 -13.06
C ARG A 424 -12.50 -19.12 -12.55
N TRP A 425 -13.22 -19.32 -11.44
CA TRP A 425 -13.99 -18.27 -10.78
C TRP A 425 -13.10 -17.16 -10.22
N THR A 426 -12.02 -17.51 -9.52
CA THR A 426 -11.08 -16.49 -9.00
C THR A 426 -10.35 -15.76 -10.12
N ALA A 427 -10.05 -16.44 -11.23
CA ALA A 427 -9.46 -15.82 -12.41
C ALA A 427 -10.42 -14.82 -13.06
N ALA A 428 -11.69 -15.21 -13.26
CA ALA A 428 -12.72 -14.33 -13.80
C ALA A 428 -12.89 -13.09 -12.91
N LEU A 429 -13.00 -13.27 -11.58
CA LEU A 429 -13.11 -12.16 -10.64
C LEU A 429 -11.89 -11.24 -10.70
N ALA A 430 -10.67 -11.79 -10.74
CA ALA A 430 -9.44 -11.01 -10.82
C ALA A 430 -9.34 -10.21 -12.14
N TRP A 431 -9.78 -10.79 -13.25
CA TRP A 431 -9.85 -10.08 -14.55
C TRP A 431 -10.92 -9.00 -14.57
N VAL A 432 -12.07 -9.20 -13.93
CA VAL A 432 -13.10 -8.15 -13.76
C VAL A 432 -12.52 -6.99 -12.96
N ILE A 433 -11.83 -7.28 -11.85
CA ILE A 433 -11.15 -6.26 -11.03
C ILE A 433 -10.10 -5.51 -11.84
N ALA A 434 -9.27 -6.22 -12.60
CA ALA A 434 -8.29 -5.60 -13.48
C ALA A 434 -8.95 -4.69 -14.54
N ALA A 435 -10.05 -5.14 -15.14
CA ALA A 435 -10.80 -4.36 -16.13
C ALA A 435 -11.42 -3.10 -15.52
N ILE A 436 -12.00 -3.19 -14.31
CA ILE A 436 -12.52 -2.03 -13.56
C ILE A 436 -11.39 -1.04 -13.29
N ILE A 437 -10.27 -1.50 -12.75
CA ILE A 437 -9.10 -0.65 -12.46
C ILE A 437 -8.61 0.07 -13.72
N ILE A 438 -8.51 -0.64 -14.84
CA ILE A 438 -8.09 -0.07 -16.14
C ILE A 438 -9.11 0.98 -16.61
N ALA A 439 -10.40 0.66 -16.57
CA ALA A 439 -11.45 1.58 -17.01
C ALA A 439 -11.47 2.87 -16.19
N LEU A 440 -11.37 2.75 -14.86
CA LEU A 440 -11.32 3.91 -13.95
C LEU A 440 -10.05 4.75 -14.16
N ASN A 441 -8.91 4.11 -14.40
CA ASN A 441 -7.67 4.82 -14.72
C ASN A 441 -7.72 5.57 -16.05
N LEU A 442 -8.26 4.94 -17.10
CA LEU A 442 -8.46 5.59 -18.39
C LEU A 442 -9.44 6.77 -18.28
N LYS A 443 -10.49 6.62 -17.44
CA LYS A 443 -11.44 7.69 -17.17
C LYS A 443 -10.79 8.86 -16.44
N LEU A 444 -10.02 8.60 -15.38
CA LEU A 444 -9.28 9.64 -14.67
C LEU A 444 -8.31 10.37 -15.60
N LEU A 445 -7.56 9.62 -16.42
CA LEU A 445 -6.65 10.19 -17.41
C LEU A 445 -7.40 11.09 -18.40
N TRP A 446 -8.56 10.64 -18.89
CA TRP A 446 -9.42 11.45 -19.73
C TRP A 446 -9.89 12.74 -19.04
N ASP A 447 -10.33 12.65 -17.79
CA ASP A 447 -10.82 13.83 -17.05
C ASP A 447 -9.70 14.84 -16.79
N VAL A 448 -8.47 14.39 -16.47
CA VAL A 448 -7.28 15.26 -16.35
C VAL A 448 -6.93 15.92 -17.69
N PHE A 449 -6.87 15.16 -18.79
CA PHE A 449 -6.50 15.73 -20.10
C PHE A 449 -7.60 16.61 -20.71
N SER A 450 -8.86 16.40 -20.35
CA SER A 450 -9.98 17.24 -20.79
C SER A 450 -10.17 18.50 -19.94
N GLY A 451 -9.35 18.69 -18.89
CA GLY A 451 -9.46 19.82 -17.97
C GLY A 451 -10.76 19.80 -17.15
N ALA A 452 -11.36 18.62 -16.99
CA ALA A 452 -12.54 18.45 -16.14
C ALA A 452 -12.18 18.41 -14.65
N VAL A 453 -10.90 18.18 -14.34
CA VAL A 453 -10.27 18.21 -13.01
C VAL A 453 -8.87 18.80 -13.16
#